data_AF-A0A965XWG7-F1
#
_entry.id   AF-A0A965XWG7-F1
#
_cell.length_a   1.000
_cell.length_b   1.000
_cell.length_c   1.000
_cell.angle_alpha   90.00
_cell.angle_beta   90.00
_cell.angle_gamma   90.00
#
_symmetry.space_group_name_H-M   'P 1'
#
loop_
_entity.id
_entity.type
_entity.pdbx_description
1 polymer ?
#
loop_
_entity_poly.entity_id
_entity_poly.type
_entity_poly.pdbx_seq_one_letter_code
_entity_poly.pdbx_strand_id
1 'polypeptide(L)'
;MDFTLKVWRQKSAKDKGYFGTYQVKGISPDTSFLEMMDILNDQLVRENIDPVAVNKGCKSDGPVAFDHDCREGICGMCSLYI
;
A
#
# COMPACT_ATOMS: atom_id res chain seq x y z
N MET A 1 5.61 -0.55 17.04
CA MET A 1 4.99 0.79 16.87
C MET A 1 3.73 0.64 16.05
N ASP A 2 2.74 1.48 16.31
CA ASP A 2 1.45 1.44 15.62
C ASP A 2 1.26 2.74 14.84
N PHE A 3 0.83 2.63 13.59
CA PHE A 3 0.72 3.73 12.65
C PHE A 3 -0.67 3.77 12.01
N THR A 4 -1.18 4.99 11.84
CA THR A 4 -2.33 5.26 10.97
C THR A 4 -1.82 5.83 9.65
N LEU A 5 -1.96 5.07 8.57
CA LEU A 5 -1.52 5.46 7.25
C LEU A 5 -2.70 6.01 6.44
N LYS A 6 -2.53 7.18 5.85
CA LYS A 6 -3.44 7.72 4.83
C LYS A 6 -2.78 7.57 3.47
N VAL A 7 -3.32 6.67 2.66
CA VAL A 7 -2.74 6.27 1.38
C VAL A 7 -3.65 6.72 0.24
N TRP A 8 -3.09 7.38 -0.77
CA TRP A 8 -3.85 7.73 -1.97
C TRP A 8 -4.21 6.46 -2.75
N ARG A 9 -5.48 6.31 -3.10
CA ARG A 9 -6.04 5.17 -3.83
C ARG A 9 -6.72 5.69 -5.08
N GLN A 10 -6.37 5.09 -6.21
CA GLN A 10 -6.99 5.37 -7.50
C GLN A 10 -6.89 4.12 -8.37
N LYS A 11 -8.04 3.54 -8.71
CA LYS A 11 -8.10 2.27 -9.45
C LYS A 11 -7.63 2.39 -10.90
N SER A 12 -7.99 3.48 -11.55
CA SER A 12 -7.61 3.73 -12.94
C SER A 12 -7.54 5.23 -13.22
N ALA A 13 -6.96 5.59 -14.36
CA ALA A 13 -6.88 6.97 -14.83
C ALA A 13 -8.25 7.68 -14.98
N LYS A 14 -9.35 6.92 -15.03
CA LYS A 14 -10.72 7.47 -15.15
C LYS A 14 -11.44 7.58 -13.80
N ASP A 15 -10.93 6.90 -12.77
CA ASP A 15 -11.55 6.90 -11.46
C ASP A 15 -11.09 8.10 -10.64
N LYS A 16 -12.00 8.66 -9.84
CA LYS A 16 -11.66 9.70 -8.89
C LYS A 16 -10.86 9.09 -7.74
N GLY A 17 -9.67 9.62 -7.50
CA GLY A 17 -8.85 9.16 -6.38
C GLY A 17 -9.38 9.65 -5.02
N TYR A 18 -8.96 8.97 -3.96
CA TYR A 18 -9.34 9.27 -2.58
C TYR A 18 -8.23 8.80 -1.62
N PHE A 19 -8.29 9.21 -0.35
CA PHE A 19 -7.40 8.69 0.67
C PHE A 19 -8.07 7.53 1.45
N GLY A 20 -7.49 6.34 1.35
CA GLY A 20 -7.79 5.21 2.25
C GLY A 20 -7.04 5.38 3.56
N THR A 21 -7.67 5.03 4.69
CA THR A 21 -7.04 5.08 6.02
C THR A 21 -6.89 3.68 6.57
N TYR A 22 -5.67 3.31 6.94
CA TYR A 22 -5.30 1.97 7.38
C TYR A 22 -4.55 2.02 8.71
N GLN A 23 -4.78 1.02 9.55
CA GLN A 23 -4.05 0.84 10.81
C GLN A 23 -3.04 -0.28 10.66
N VAL A 24 -1.77 0.02 10.87
CA VAL A 24 -0.69 -0.97 10.85
C VAL A 24 -0.06 -1.02 12.23
N LYS A 25 -0.11 -2.19 12.87
CA LYS A 25 0.31 -2.36 14.27
C LYS A 25 1.56 -3.24 14.37
N GLY A 26 2.32 -3.07 15.45
CA GLY A 26 3.45 -3.94 15.77
C GLY A 26 4.68 -3.75 14.88
N ILE A 27 4.85 -2.60 14.22
CA ILE A 27 5.99 -2.30 13.35
C ILE A 27 7.28 -2.13 14.16
N SER A 28 8.34 -2.82 13.77
CA SER A 28 9.66 -2.68 14.41
C SER A 28 10.27 -1.31 14.11
N PRO A 29 11.02 -0.69 15.03
CA PRO A 29 11.81 0.51 14.75
C PRO A 29 12.84 0.35 13.63
N ASP A 30 13.31 -0.88 13.39
CA ASP A 30 14.27 -1.21 12.35
C ASP A 30 13.62 -1.44 10.98
N THR A 31 12.28 -1.40 10.91
CA THR A 31 11.54 -1.58 9.66
C THR A 31 11.58 -0.31 8.82
N SER A 32 11.97 -0.45 7.55
CA SER A 32 11.88 0.63 6.57
C SER A 32 10.43 0.94 6.20
N PHE A 33 10.17 2.13 5.68
CA PHE A 33 8.82 2.50 5.23
C PHE A 33 8.28 1.55 4.15
N LEU A 34 9.13 1.07 3.23
CA LEU A 34 8.73 0.14 2.16
C LEU A 34 8.34 -1.23 2.73
N GLU A 35 9.05 -1.73 3.73
CA GLU A 35 8.67 -2.98 4.42
C GLU A 35 7.38 -2.81 5.22
N MET A 36 7.13 -1.64 5.81
CA MET A 36 5.83 -1.35 6.45
C MET A 36 4.70 -1.37 5.41
N MET A 37 4.93 -0.89 4.20
CA MET A 37 3.96 -0.98 3.10
C MET A 37 3.73 -2.43 2.66
N ASP A 38 4.75 -3.29 2.68
CA ASP A 38 4.58 -4.73 2.44
C ASP A 38 3.73 -5.39 3.53
N ILE A 39 3.96 -5.05 4.81
CA ILE A 39 3.16 -5.55 5.94
C ILE A 39 1.70 -5.12 5.80
N LEU A 40 1.44 -3.85 5.44
CA LEU A 40 0.09 -3.38 5.13
C LEU A 40 -0.52 -4.20 3.99
N ASN A 41 0.23 -4.43 2.92
CA ASN A 41 -0.25 -5.20 1.78
C ASN A 41 -0.61 -6.65 2.15
N ASP A 42 0.22 -7.32 2.96
CA ASP A 42 -0.08 -8.67 3.47
C ASP A 42 -1.33 -8.66 4.37
N GLN A 43 -1.51 -7.65 5.21
CA GLN A 43 -2.74 -7.47 6.01
C GLN A 43 -3.97 -7.32 5.12
N LEU A 44 -3.94 -6.43 4.13
CA LEU A 44 -5.04 -6.20 3.20
C LEU A 44 -5.43 -7.48 2.44
N VAL A 45 -4.42 -8.25 2.01
CA VAL A 45 -4.63 -9.53 1.35
C VAL A 45 -5.28 -10.55 2.30
N ARG A 46 -4.86 -10.61 3.57
CA ARG A 46 -5.40 -11.55 4.56
C ARG A 46 -6.81 -11.18 5.03
N GLU A 47 -7.10 -9.90 5.20
CA GLU A 47 -8.36 -9.41 5.78
C GLU A 47 -9.50 -9.27 4.77
N ASN A 48 -9.23 -9.33 3.46
CA ASN A 48 -10.23 -9.13 2.38
C ASN A 48 -11.00 -7.80 2.50
N ILE A 49 -10.43 -6.76 3.12
CA ILE A 49 -11.09 -5.45 3.31
C ILE A 49 -10.81 -4.55 2.11
N ASP A 50 -11.89 -4.16 1.41
CA ASP A 50 -11.77 -3.86 0.01
C ASP A 50 -12.72 -2.79 -0.62
N PRO A 51 -12.19 -1.68 -1.15
CA PRO A 51 -13.00 -0.70 -1.91
C PRO A 51 -13.01 -0.67 -3.48
N VAL A 52 -12.13 -1.31 -4.27
CA VAL A 52 -11.98 -1.09 -5.73
C VAL A 52 -11.20 -2.17 -6.52
N ALA A 53 -11.89 -3.23 -6.95
CA ALA A 53 -11.32 -4.25 -7.85
C ALA A 53 -11.56 -3.96 -9.34
N VAL A 54 -10.51 -3.97 -10.17
CA VAL A 54 -10.64 -3.99 -11.64
C VAL A 54 -11.00 -5.41 -12.06
N ASN A 55 -12.12 -5.57 -12.76
CA ASN A 55 -12.56 -6.82 -13.36
C ASN A 55 -11.42 -7.57 -14.07
N LYS A 56 -10.81 -8.53 -13.36
CA LYS A 56 -10.17 -9.78 -13.81
C LYS A 56 -9.79 -10.60 -12.57
N GLY A 57 -10.75 -11.34 -12.01
CA GLY A 57 -10.48 -12.44 -11.07
C GLY A 57 -10.20 -12.08 -9.60
N CYS A 58 -9.80 -10.86 -9.25
CA CYS A 58 -9.78 -10.39 -7.86
C CYS A 58 -11.09 -9.65 -7.57
N LYS A 59 -11.82 -10.09 -6.54
CA LYS A 59 -13.11 -9.49 -6.15
C LYS A 59 -12.94 -8.17 -5.37
N SER A 60 -11.71 -7.66 -5.29
CA SER A 60 -11.34 -6.68 -4.30
C SER A 60 -10.08 -5.76 -4.71
N ASP A 61 -10.09 -4.40 -4.52
CA ASP A 61 -8.99 -3.44 -4.10
C ASP A 61 -7.79 -4.16 -3.45
N GLY A 62 -6.96 -4.68 -4.33
CA GLY A 62 -5.74 -5.36 -3.96
C GLY A 62 -4.75 -4.47 -3.19
N PRO A 63 -3.54 -5.01 -2.95
CA PRO A 63 -2.46 -4.30 -2.28
C PRO A 63 -2.25 -2.88 -2.83
N VAL A 64 -1.78 -1.98 -1.97
CA VAL A 64 -1.25 -0.68 -2.42
C VAL A 64 -0.18 -0.93 -3.47
N ALA A 65 -0.49 -0.49 -4.69
CA ALA A 65 0.46 -0.46 -5.77
C ALA A 65 1.40 0.73 -5.58
N PHE A 66 2.70 0.44 -5.55
CA PHE A 66 3.76 1.42 -5.56
C PHE A 66 4.97 0.82 -6.28
N ASP A 67 5.74 1.67 -6.95
CA ASP A 67 6.94 1.25 -7.63
C ASP A 67 8.03 0.94 -6.60
N HIS A 68 8.69 -0.21 -6.75
CA HIS A 68 9.84 -0.59 -5.93
C HIS A 68 10.81 -1.48 -6.72
N ASP A 69 12.10 -1.40 -6.38
CA ASP A 69 13.13 -2.27 -6.96
C ASP A 69 14.26 -2.53 -5.97
N CYS A 70 15.38 -1.78 -6.03
CA CYS A 70 16.59 -2.10 -5.27
C CYS A 70 16.48 -2.03 -3.73
N ARG A 71 15.51 -1.28 -3.18
CA ARG A 71 15.30 -1.03 -1.73
C ARG A 71 16.51 -0.51 -0.92
N GLU A 72 17.62 -0.20 -1.58
CA GLU A 72 18.85 0.33 -0.97
C GLU A 72 19.05 1.83 -1.26
N GLY A 73 18.07 2.48 -1.91
CA GLY A 73 18.07 3.93 -2.13
C GLY A 73 18.87 4.44 -3.34
N ILE A 74 19.28 3.55 -4.26
CA ILE A 74 20.16 3.92 -5.38
C ILE A 74 19.47 4.03 -6.75
N CYS A 75 18.37 3.31 -6.97
CA CYS A 75 17.73 3.23 -8.30
C CYS A 75 16.69 4.32 -8.61
N GLY A 76 16.21 5.06 -7.61
CA GLY A 76 15.18 6.09 -7.78
C GLY A 76 13.73 5.60 -7.99
N MET A 77 13.48 4.28 -8.03
CA MET A 77 12.16 3.70 -8.30
C MET A 77 11.10 4.07 -7.24
N CYS A 78 11.48 4.06 -5.96
CA CYS A 78 10.54 4.18 -4.83
C CYS A 78 10.12 5.64 -4.51
N SER A 79 9.93 6.49 -5.51
CA SER A 79 9.73 7.94 -5.39
C SER A 79 8.32 8.33 -4.89
N LEU A 80 8.01 7.94 -3.66
CA LEU A 80 6.75 8.27 -2.97
C LEU A 80 6.81 9.67 -2.34
N TYR A 81 5.66 10.34 -2.28
CA TYR A 81 5.46 11.49 -1.41
C TYR A 81 5.02 10.99 -0.03
N ILE A 82 5.89 11.13 0.97
CA ILE A 82 5.73 10.58 2.33
C ILE A 82 5.62 11.73 3.33
#